data_AF-A0A4Y2M6Q6-F1
#
_entry.id   AF-A0A4Y2M6Q6-F1
#
_cell.length_a   1.000
_cell.length_b   1.000
_cell.length_c   1.000
_cell.angle_alpha   90.00
_cell.angle_beta   90.00
_cell.angle_gamma   90.00
#
_symmetry.space_group_name_H-M   'P 1'
#
loop_
_entity.id
_entity.type
_entity.pdbx_description
1 polymer ?
#
loop_
_entity_poly.entity_id
_entity_poly.type
_entity_poly.pdbx_seq_one_letter_code
_entity_poly.pdbx_strand_id
1 'polypeptide(L)'
;MGRYFKHAGRAQRPEDRADIVVCVFKMKLTELLDEIIKRNLFGRVISYIYVIEFQRRGLPHAHIPLTLDTYSKIRTKDDIDKYVSADLPDPIADPLLFQIITRCMIHGP
;
A
#
# COMPACT_ATOMS: atom_id res chain seq x y z
N MET A 1 10.52 -19.62 -24.02
CA MET A 1 11.59 -18.67 -24.41
C MET A 1 11.00 -17.54 -25.26
N GLY A 2 10.42 -16.52 -24.61
CA GLY A 2 9.87 -15.33 -25.27
C GLY A 2 10.88 -14.19 -25.24
N ARG A 3 11.18 -13.63 -26.40
CA ARG A 3 12.25 -12.66 -26.67
C ARG A 3 12.06 -11.35 -25.89
N TYR A 4 12.96 -11.06 -24.94
CA TYR A 4 13.17 -9.71 -24.43
C TYR A 4 13.89 -8.88 -25.49
N PHE A 5 13.11 -8.16 -26.29
CA PHE A 5 13.64 -7.17 -27.23
C PHE A 5 14.30 -6.03 -26.46
N LYS A 6 15.53 -5.75 -26.85
CA LYS A 6 16.36 -4.66 -26.38
C LYS A 6 15.76 -3.32 -26.84
N HIS A 7 15.36 -2.47 -25.90
CA HIS A 7 15.23 -1.04 -26.15
C HIS A 7 16.37 -0.33 -25.39
N ALA A 8 17.47 -0.09 -26.11
CA ALA A 8 18.45 0.90 -25.70
C ALA A 8 17.82 2.30 -25.88
N GLY A 9 17.82 3.14 -24.83
CA GLY A 9 17.61 4.58 -24.99
C GLY A 9 16.66 5.34 -24.04
N ARG A 10 16.23 4.80 -22.89
CA ARG A 10 15.55 5.61 -21.86
C ARG A 10 16.03 5.22 -20.47
N ALA A 11 16.32 6.21 -19.62
CA ALA A 11 16.53 5.96 -18.19
C ALA A 11 15.26 5.30 -17.63
N GLN A 12 15.36 4.04 -17.21
CA GLN A 12 14.24 3.33 -16.59
C GLN A 12 13.98 3.92 -15.22
N ARG A 13 12.72 4.23 -14.93
CA ARG A 13 12.29 4.62 -13.59
C ARG A 13 12.09 3.34 -12.76
N PRO A 14 12.20 3.41 -11.42
CA PRO A 14 11.99 2.23 -10.57
C PRO A 14 10.65 1.51 -10.82
N GLU A 15 9.59 2.26 -11.13
CA GLU A 15 8.27 1.73 -11.48
C GLU A 15 8.22 0.95 -12.80
N ASP A 16 9.20 1.16 -13.70
CA ASP A 16 9.29 0.43 -14.98
C ASP A 16 9.91 -0.98 -14.80
N ARG A 17 10.37 -1.32 -13.58
CA ARG A 17 11.00 -2.61 -13.22
C ARG A 17 10.01 -3.55 -12.54
N ALA A 18 9.20 -4.21 -13.35
CA ALA A 18 8.17 -5.13 -12.88
C ALA A 18 8.69 -6.23 -11.95
N ASP A 19 9.92 -6.73 -12.17
CA ASP A 19 10.57 -7.72 -11.32
C ASP A 19 10.74 -7.22 -9.88
N ILE A 20 11.28 -6.01 -9.71
CA ILE A 20 11.52 -5.40 -8.40
C ILE A 20 10.19 -5.00 -7.76
N VAL A 21 9.29 -4.37 -8.52
CA VAL A 21 7.98 -3.91 -8.04
C VAL A 21 7.17 -5.06 -7.47
N VAL A 22 7.10 -6.20 -8.15
CA VAL A 22 6.34 -7.38 -7.67
C VAL A 22 6.97 -7.96 -6.41
N CYS A 23 8.31 -8.04 -6.33
CA CYS A 23 8.99 -8.51 -5.13
C CYS A 23 8.69 -7.61 -3.92
N VAL A 24 8.86 -6.29 -4.07
CA VAL A 24 8.59 -5.34 -2.98
C VAL A 24 7.12 -5.33 -2.60
N PHE A 25 6.21 -5.37 -3.57
CA PHE A 25 4.78 -5.46 -3.31
C PHE A 25 4.43 -6.69 -2.49
N LYS A 26 4.95 -7.88 -2.85
CA LYS A 26 4.71 -9.12 -2.12
C LYS A 26 5.25 -9.07 -0.69
N MET A 27 6.45 -8.50 -0.49
CA MET A 27 7.01 -8.32 0.85
C MET A 27 6.11 -7.42 1.71
N LYS A 28 5.68 -6.26 1.16
CA LYS A 28 4.79 -5.33 1.86
C LYS A 28 3.41 -5.94 2.15
N LEU A 29 2.83 -6.66 1.19
CA LEU A 29 1.55 -7.33 1.38
C LEU A 29 1.62 -8.39 2.47
N THR A 30 2.72 -9.15 2.52
CA THR A 30 2.91 -10.19 3.56
C THR A 30 3.00 -9.57 4.95
N GLU A 31 3.80 -8.50 5.11
CA GLU A 31 3.90 -7.81 6.41
C GLU A 31 2.57 -7.17 6.81
N LEU A 32 1.87 -6.54 5.86
CA LEU A 32 0.56 -5.94 6.12
C LEU A 32 -0.46 -6.98 6.58
N LEU A 33 -0.51 -8.15 5.95
CA LEU A 33 -1.38 -9.25 6.36
C LEU A 33 -1.01 -9.76 7.76
N ASP A 34 0.29 -9.84 8.08
CA ASP A 34 0.75 -10.25 9.41
C ASP A 34 0.36 -9.24 10.50
N GLU A 35 0.49 -7.94 10.24
CA GLU A 35 0.01 -6.87 11.12
C GLU A 35 -1.51 -6.97 11.35
N ILE A 36 -2.28 -7.11 10.26
CA ILE A 36 -3.75 -7.19 10.33
C ILE A 36 -4.22 -8.43 11.09
N ILE A 37 -3.67 -9.61 10.75
CA ILE A 37 -4.23 -10.90 11.16
C ILE A 37 -3.55 -11.46 12.40
N LYS A 38 -2.21 -11.43 12.45
CA LYS A 38 -1.45 -12.06 13.55
C LYS A 38 -1.31 -11.10 14.74
N ARG A 39 -1.07 -9.82 14.45
CA ARG A 39 -0.88 -8.79 15.48
C ARG A 39 -2.17 -8.07 15.84
N ASN A 40 -3.27 -8.42 15.18
CA ASN A 40 -4.61 -7.89 15.44
C ASN A 40 -4.66 -6.36 15.34
N LEU A 41 -4.05 -5.78 14.28
CA LEU A 41 -4.03 -4.33 14.08
C LEU A 41 -5.44 -3.70 14.17
N PHE A 42 -6.45 -4.35 13.57
CA PHE A 42 -7.85 -3.91 13.63
C PHE A 42 -8.68 -4.68 14.68
N GLY A 43 -8.03 -5.37 15.60
CA GLY A 43 -8.67 -6.35 16.48
C GLY A 43 -8.82 -7.74 15.84
N ARG A 44 -9.73 -8.55 16.38
CA ARG A 44 -9.89 -9.96 15.99
C ARG A 44 -10.55 -10.08 14.62
N VAL A 45 -9.79 -10.62 13.65
CA VAL A 45 -10.30 -10.98 12.32
C VAL A 45 -10.94 -12.37 12.35
N ILE A 46 -12.19 -12.48 11.91
CA ILE A 46 -12.92 -13.76 11.77
C ILE A 46 -12.60 -14.43 10.43
N SER A 47 -12.58 -13.63 9.36
CA SER A 47 -12.21 -14.08 8.03
C SER A 47 -11.68 -12.93 7.19
N TYR A 48 -10.90 -13.26 6.17
CA TYR A 48 -10.42 -12.30 5.18
C TYR A 48 -10.28 -13.00 3.84
N ILE A 49 -10.41 -12.22 2.78
CA ILE A 49 -10.01 -12.59 1.42
C ILE A 49 -9.13 -11.48 0.88
N TYR A 50 -8.30 -11.78 -0.12
CA TYR A 50 -7.64 -10.72 -0.87
C TYR A 50 -7.51 -11.07 -2.35
N VAL A 51 -7.55 -10.02 -3.17
CA VAL A 51 -7.37 -10.12 -4.62
C VAL A 51 -6.29 -9.14 -5.02
N ILE A 52 -5.34 -9.60 -5.83
CA ILE A 52 -4.28 -8.76 -6.39
C ILE A 52 -4.64 -8.43 -7.84
N GLU A 53 -4.71 -7.15 -8.14
CA GLU A 53 -4.99 -6.62 -9.47
C GLU A 53 -3.74 -6.00 -10.07
N PHE A 54 -3.40 -6.43 -11.29
CA PHE A 54 -2.34 -5.85 -12.09
C PHE A 54 -2.96 -4.93 -13.13
N GLN A 55 -3.01 -3.64 -12.84
CA GLN A 55 -3.49 -2.64 -13.78
C GLN A 55 -2.51 -2.51 -14.96
N ARG A 56 -3.01 -2.34 -16.19
CA ARG A 56 -2.13 -2.15 -17.36
C ARG A 56 -1.32 -0.86 -17.19
N ARG A 57 -0.01 -1.00 -16.98
CA ARG A 57 0.97 0.07 -16.67
C ARG A 57 0.84 0.68 -15.26
N GLY A 58 0.01 0.11 -14.40
CA GLY A 58 -0.11 0.51 -13.00
C GLY A 58 0.72 -0.41 -12.09
N LEU A 59 1.04 0.10 -10.90
CA LEU A 59 1.59 -0.74 -9.84
C LEU A 59 0.56 -1.79 -9.41
N PRO A 60 1.00 -2.94 -8.87
CA PRO A 60 0.08 -3.93 -8.32
C PRO A 60 -0.76 -3.31 -7.20
N HIS A 61 -2.03 -3.66 -7.14
CA HIS A 61 -2.95 -3.25 -6.09
C HIS A 61 -3.57 -4.48 -5.42
N ALA A 62 -3.87 -4.38 -4.13
CA ALA A 62 -4.54 -5.44 -3.38
C ALA A 62 -5.83 -4.93 -2.76
N HIS A 63 -6.93 -5.62 -3.02
CA HIS A 63 -8.18 -5.47 -2.28
C HIS A 63 -8.20 -6.50 -1.17
N ILE A 64 -8.35 -6.10 0.09
CA ILE A 64 -8.30 -7.00 1.26
C ILE A 64 -9.57 -6.82 2.13
N PRO A 65 -10.74 -7.35 1.71
CA PRO A 65 -11.92 -7.36 2.56
C PRO A 65 -11.72 -8.17 3.85
N LEU A 66 -12.05 -7.57 5.00
CA LEU A 66 -11.95 -8.18 6.33
C LEU A 66 -13.33 -8.32 6.97
N THR A 67 -13.59 -9.47 7.60
CA THR A 67 -14.71 -9.66 8.53
C THR A 67 -14.18 -9.64 9.95
N LEU A 68 -14.49 -8.59 10.70
CA LEU A 68 -14.08 -8.44 12.10
C LEU A 68 -15.10 -9.04 13.06
N ASP A 69 -14.61 -9.52 14.20
CA ASP A 69 -15.44 -9.95 15.32
C ASP A 69 -16.36 -8.80 15.80
N THR A 70 -17.53 -9.14 16.36
CA THR A 70 -18.55 -8.18 16.79
C THR A 70 -18.00 -7.11 17.76
N TYR A 71 -17.04 -7.48 18.61
CA TYR A 71 -16.39 -6.57 19.56
C TYR A 71 -15.25 -5.75 18.94
N SER A 72 -14.71 -6.18 17.79
CA SER A 72 -13.64 -5.49 17.05
C SER A 72 -14.16 -4.60 15.93
N LYS A 73 -15.48 -4.59 15.66
CA LYS A 73 -16.05 -3.77 14.57
C LYS A 73 -15.81 -2.28 14.81
N ILE A 74 -15.21 -1.65 13.81
CA ILE A 74 -15.07 -0.21 13.65
C ILE A 74 -16.44 0.35 13.25
N ARG A 75 -17.07 1.14 14.12
CA ARG A 75 -18.44 1.64 13.90
C ARG A 75 -18.55 3.15 13.96
N THR A 76 -17.70 3.79 14.74
CA THR A 76 -17.77 5.23 14.98
C THR A 76 -16.70 5.96 14.19
N LYS A 77 -16.89 7.27 14.04
CA LYS A 77 -15.86 8.14 13.46
C LYS A 77 -14.56 8.04 14.26
N ASP A 78 -14.64 8.09 15.59
CA ASP A 78 -13.48 8.02 16.46
C ASP A 78 -12.74 6.67 16.32
N ASP A 79 -13.44 5.58 16.00
CA ASP A 79 -12.78 4.30 15.69
C ASP A 79 -12.03 4.36 14.36
N ILE A 80 -12.58 5.03 13.35
CA ILE A 80 -11.93 5.20 12.04
C ILE A 80 -10.67 6.06 12.20
N ASP A 81 -10.78 7.18 12.91
CA ASP A 81 -9.69 8.15 13.11
C ASP A 81 -8.48 7.54 13.86
N LYS A 82 -8.67 6.44 14.61
CA LYS A 82 -7.56 5.67 15.23
C LYS A 82 -6.68 4.94 14.21
N TYR A 83 -7.23 4.61 13.05
CA TYR A 83 -6.56 3.74 12.08
C TYR A 83 -6.24 4.43 10.75
N VAL A 84 -7.01 5.45 10.38
CA VAL A 84 -6.88 6.14 9.10
C VAL A 84 -6.74 7.63 9.38
N SER A 85 -5.61 8.19 8.96
CA SER A 85 -5.40 9.64 8.89
C SER A 85 -4.71 9.99 7.57
N ALA A 86 -4.77 11.26 7.20
CA ALA A 86 -4.11 11.81 6.02
C ALA A 86 -3.45 13.13 6.41
N ASP A 87 -2.28 13.04 7.04
CA ASP A 87 -1.57 14.19 7.56
C ASP A 87 -0.37 14.55 6.67
N LEU A 88 -0.13 15.85 6.52
CA LEU A 88 1.12 16.33 5.94
C LEU A 88 2.20 16.37 7.03
N PRO A 89 3.40 15.82 6.78
CA PRO A 89 4.52 15.95 7.71
C PRO A 89 4.87 17.41 7.98
N ASP A 90 5.44 17.71 9.14
CA ASP A 90 5.87 19.07 9.44
C ASP A 90 7.08 19.45 8.55
N PRO A 91 7.04 20.58 7.81
CA PRO A 91 8.10 20.94 6.88
C PRO A 91 9.41 21.38 7.55
N ILE A 92 9.39 21.71 8.85
CA ILE A 92 10.55 22.13 9.64
C ILE A 92 11.13 20.94 10.42
N ALA A 93 10.27 20.16 11.09
CA ALA A 93 10.69 19.02 11.89
C ALA A 93 11.06 17.80 11.04
N ASP A 94 10.30 17.54 9.95
CA ASP A 94 10.48 16.39 9.06
C ASP A 94 10.59 16.81 7.57
N PRO A 95 11.56 17.66 7.21
CA PRO A 95 11.64 18.28 5.88
C PRO A 95 11.76 17.24 4.75
N LEU A 96 12.46 16.14 4.97
CA LEU A 96 12.60 15.08 3.97
C LEU A 96 11.28 14.33 3.73
N LEU A 97 10.57 13.98 4.80
CA LEU A 97 9.31 13.27 4.68
C LEU A 97 8.26 14.17 4.03
N PHE A 98 8.21 15.44 4.42
CA PHE A 98 7.36 16.45 3.76
C PHE A 98 7.63 16.51 2.26
N GLN A 99 8.89 16.61 1.84
CA GLN A 99 9.25 16.61 0.41
C GLN A 99 8.82 15.34 -0.34
N ILE A 100 8.99 14.16 0.29
CA ILE A 100 8.59 12.89 -0.32
C ILE A 100 7.07 12.82 -0.48
N ILE A 101 6.32 13.12 0.58
CA ILE A 101 4.86 13.05 0.58
C ILE A 101 4.26 14.06 -0.41
N THR A 102 4.72 15.31 -0.38
CA THR A 102 4.24 16.35 -1.30
C THR A 102 4.50 16.01 -2.77
N ARG A 103 5.64 15.37 -3.06
CA ARG A 103 6.00 14.97 -4.44
C ARG A 103 5.23 13.75 -4.93
N CYS A 104 4.95 12.77 -4.05
CA CYS A 104 4.50 11.44 -4.45
C CYS A 104 3.03 11.15 -4.14
N MET A 105 2.45 11.81 -3.13
CA MET A 105 1.14 11.46 -2.56
C MET A 105 0.08 12.56 -2.72
N ILE A 106 0.46 13.75 -3.19
CA ILE A 106 -0.50 14.82 -3.51
C ILE A 106 -0.92 14.67 -4.98
N HIS A 107 -2.21 14.49 -5.20
CA HIS A 107 -2.81 14.50 -6.52
C HIS A 107 -3.46 15.87 -6.79
N GLY A 108 -3.33 16.38 -8.03
CA GLY A 108 -4.06 17.58 -8.44
C GLY A 108 -5.57 17.34 -8.53
N PRO A 109 -6.40 18.40 -8.53
CA PRO A 109 -7.84 18.27 -8.77
C PRO A 109 -8.16 17.75 -10.18
#